data_AF-A0A8S0QJS5-F1
#
_entry.id   AF-A0A8S0QJS5-F1
#
_cell.length_a   1.000
_cell.length_b   1.000
_cell.length_c   1.000
_cell.angle_alpha   90.00
_cell.angle_beta   90.00
_cell.angle_gamma   90.00
#
_symmetry.space_group_name_H-M   'P 1'
#
loop_
_entity.id
_entity.type
_entity.pdbx_description
1 polymer ?
#
loop_
_entity_poly.entity_id
_entity_poly.type
_entity_poly.pdbx_seq_one_letter_code
_entity_poly.pdbx_strand_id
1 'polypeptide(L)'
;MEVSIRHRIFNSSTLTPAWLSRTRFNLSQPVLLPARLRKSHLLRTLFPIMDSRSHFTIPHAFDANGSPSMTKELGGRVGEVKRVTKETNVHVEINLDGNAVAENNTGIPFLDHMLDQLASHGLFDVHVKATGDTHIDDHHTNEDVALAIGTALLQALGDRKGINRFGDFSAPLDEALIHVSLDLSGRPHLGYDLHIPTERVGTYDTQVF
;
A
#
# COMPACT_ATOMS: atom_id res chain seq x y z
N MET A 1 -3.64 -6.68 10.16
CA MET A 1 -3.20 -6.68 8.76
C MET A 1 -2.77 -8.11 8.50
N GLU A 2 -3.36 -8.77 7.51
CA GLU A 2 -2.87 -10.07 7.02
C GLU A 2 -2.11 -9.81 5.73
N VAL A 3 -0.81 -10.13 5.69
CA VAL A 3 -0.01 -10.12 4.48
C VAL A 3 0.34 -11.57 4.14
N SER A 4 -0.06 -12.04 2.95
CA SER A 4 0.38 -13.33 2.40
C SER A 4 1.30 -13.09 1.22
N ILE A 5 2.57 -13.49 1.36
CA ILE A 5 3.56 -13.41 0.26
C ILE A 5 3.77 -14.82 -0.30
N ARG A 6 3.43 -15.03 -1.58
CA ARG A 6 3.68 -16.30 -2.30
C ARG A 6 4.62 -16.08 -3.47
N HIS A 7 5.62 -16.96 -3.57
CA HIS A 7 6.49 -17.05 -4.73
C HIS A 7 6.00 -18.16 -5.69
N ARG A 8 6.13 -17.94 -7.00
CA ARG A 8 5.91 -19.01 -7.99
C ARG A 8 7.07 -19.01 -8.98
N ILE A 9 7.99 -19.96 -8.82
CA ILE A 9 9.03 -20.25 -9.81
C ILE A 9 8.34 -20.91 -11.01
N PHE A 10 8.36 -20.25 -12.17
CA PHE A 10 8.01 -20.90 -13.43
C PHE A 10 9.20 -21.75 -13.88
N ASN A 11 9.26 -23.00 -13.40
CA ASN A 11 10.24 -23.94 -13.93
C ASN A 11 9.77 -24.44 -15.31
N SER A 12 10.38 -23.95 -16.38
CA SER A 12 10.12 -24.38 -17.76
C SER A 12 10.95 -25.61 -18.14
N SER A 13 10.93 -26.67 -17.34
CA SER A 13 11.48 -27.95 -17.76
C SER A 13 10.88 -29.12 -16.98
N THR A 14 10.49 -30.17 -17.73
CA THR A 14 9.90 -31.46 -17.34
C THR A 14 8.37 -31.58 -17.39
N LEU A 15 7.86 -31.72 -18.62
CA LEU A 15 6.65 -32.48 -18.89
C LEU A 15 6.92 -33.97 -18.65
N THR A 16 6.28 -34.58 -17.66
CA THR A 16 6.02 -36.03 -17.63
C THR A 16 4.53 -36.26 -17.33
N PRO A 17 3.82 -37.14 -18.06
CA PRO A 17 2.41 -37.39 -17.83
C PRO A 17 2.23 -38.69 -17.05
N ALA A 18 1.58 -38.64 -15.88
CA ALA A 18 1.00 -39.82 -15.26
C ALA A 18 -0.07 -39.43 -14.23
N TRP A 19 -1.06 -40.31 -14.07
CA TRP A 19 -2.16 -40.28 -13.09
C TRP A 19 -3.45 -39.57 -13.51
N LEU A 20 -4.16 -40.29 -14.38
CA LEU A 20 -5.61 -40.40 -14.34
C LEU A 20 -6.08 -40.98 -13.00
N SER A 21 -6.87 -40.22 -12.23
CA SER A 21 -7.93 -40.81 -11.39
C SER A 21 -9.18 -39.96 -11.49
N ARG A 22 -10.18 -40.56 -12.16
CA ARG A 22 -11.52 -40.02 -12.38
C ARG A 22 -12.27 -39.85 -11.06
N THR A 23 -12.69 -38.63 -10.76
CA THR A 23 -13.91 -38.41 -9.97
C THR A 23 -14.88 -37.65 -10.85
N ARG A 24 -15.87 -38.37 -11.38
CA ARG A 24 -16.96 -37.80 -12.16
C ARG A 24 -17.88 -37.05 -11.21
N PHE A 25 -17.91 -35.72 -11.28
CA PHE A 25 -19.08 -34.97 -10.87
C PHE A 25 -19.90 -34.65 -12.11
N ASN A 26 -21.04 -35.31 -12.20
CA ASN A 26 -22.05 -35.10 -13.22
C ASN A 26 -22.99 -33.99 -12.72
N LEU A 27 -22.95 -32.81 -13.35
CA LEU A 27 -24.00 -31.80 -13.23
C LEU A 27 -24.34 -31.30 -14.63
N SER A 28 -25.13 -32.11 -15.33
CA SER A 28 -26.07 -31.60 -16.33
C SER A 28 -27.12 -30.76 -15.63
N GLN A 29 -27.22 -29.45 -15.91
CA GLN A 29 -28.45 -28.70 -16.21
C GLN A 29 -28.10 -27.27 -16.67
N PRO A 30 -28.72 -26.75 -17.75
CA PRO A 30 -28.62 -25.34 -18.14
C PRO A 30 -29.78 -24.54 -17.56
N VAL A 31 -29.52 -23.36 -16.97
CA VAL A 31 -30.60 -22.43 -16.59
C VAL A 31 -30.30 -21.03 -17.13
N LEU A 32 -30.87 -20.79 -18.31
CA LEU A 32 -31.57 -19.60 -18.82
C LEU A 32 -31.31 -18.22 -18.17
N LEU A 33 -30.71 -17.33 -18.96
CA LEU A 33 -30.96 -15.88 -18.92
C LEU A 33 -32.40 -15.55 -19.35
N PRO A 34 -32.99 -14.47 -18.81
CA PRO A 34 -33.95 -13.70 -19.57
C PRO A 34 -33.43 -12.27 -19.83
N ALA A 35 -33.30 -11.95 -21.11
CA ALA A 35 -33.38 -10.58 -21.60
C ALA A 35 -34.85 -10.19 -21.76
N ARG A 36 -35.26 -8.99 -21.32
CA ARG A 36 -36.23 -8.15 -22.07
C ARG A 36 -36.36 -6.72 -21.54
N LEU A 37 -36.17 -5.81 -22.50
CA LEU A 37 -36.63 -4.43 -22.62
C LEU A 37 -37.99 -4.13 -21.96
N ARG A 38 -38.11 -2.91 -21.40
CA ARG A 38 -39.27 -2.03 -21.64
C ARG A 38 -38.83 -0.58 -21.86
N LYS A 39 -39.25 -0.01 -22.99
CA LYS A 39 -39.34 1.43 -23.28
C LYS A 39 -40.77 1.91 -22.94
N SER A 40 -40.89 3.09 -22.33
CA SER A 40 -42.07 3.99 -22.40
C SER A 40 -41.65 5.32 -21.75
N HIS A 41 -41.32 6.38 -22.49
CA HIS A 41 -42.19 7.42 -23.08
C HIS A 41 -42.94 8.34 -22.09
N LEU A 42 -42.57 9.62 -22.20
CA LEU A 42 -43.38 10.85 -22.09
C LEU A 42 -43.79 11.33 -20.68
N LEU A 43 -43.28 12.52 -20.28
CA LEU A 43 -44.04 13.77 -20.41
C LEU A 43 -43.19 15.00 -20.03
N ARG A 44 -43.40 16.07 -20.82
CA ARG A 44 -42.90 17.45 -20.69
C ARG A 44 -43.46 18.15 -19.45
N THR A 45 -42.65 19.03 -18.85
CA THR A 45 -43.05 20.38 -18.36
C THR A 45 -41.75 21.20 -18.21
N LEU A 46 -41.50 22.18 -19.08
CA LEU A 46 -41.74 23.63 -18.88
C LEU A 46 -40.73 24.30 -17.91
N PHE A 47 -39.82 25.08 -18.51
CA PHE A 47 -38.96 26.09 -17.88
C PHE A 47 -39.78 27.12 -17.06
N PRO A 48 -39.15 27.81 -16.08
CA PRO A 48 -38.66 29.16 -16.40
C PRO A 48 -37.30 29.55 -15.78
N ILE A 49 -36.54 30.31 -16.58
CA ILE A 49 -35.89 31.60 -16.23
C ILE A 49 -34.86 31.58 -15.08
N MET A 50 -33.58 31.53 -15.45
CA MET A 50 -32.47 32.05 -14.65
C MET A 50 -32.41 33.57 -14.79
N ASP A 51 -32.47 34.28 -13.66
CA ASP A 51 -32.05 35.67 -13.55
C ASP A 51 -31.15 35.85 -12.30
N SER A 52 -30.23 36.81 -12.45
CA SER A 52 -29.49 37.55 -11.44
C SER A 52 -28.27 36.89 -10.79
N ARG A 53 -27.10 37.32 -11.29
CA ARG A 53 -25.97 37.86 -10.51
C ARG A 53 -25.85 37.36 -9.06
N SER A 54 -25.14 36.25 -8.87
CA SER A 54 -24.45 35.98 -7.61
C SER A 54 -22.96 36.24 -7.81
N HIS A 55 -22.45 37.32 -7.23
CA HIS A 55 -21.02 37.50 -6.99
C HIS A 55 -20.51 36.29 -6.22
N PHE A 56 -19.71 35.45 -6.90
CA PHE A 56 -18.93 34.40 -6.26
C PHE A 56 -17.70 35.07 -5.65
N THR A 57 -17.84 35.55 -4.42
CA THR A 57 -16.69 36.04 -3.65
C THR A 57 -15.94 34.82 -3.12
N ILE A 58 -14.78 34.52 -3.70
CA ILE A 58 -13.81 33.58 -3.14
C ILE A 58 -13.31 34.20 -1.83
N PRO A 59 -13.41 33.55 -0.66
CA PRO A 59 -12.68 34.01 0.50
C PRO A 59 -11.20 33.70 0.26
N HIS A 60 -10.46 34.69 -0.23
CA HIS A 60 -9.01 34.69 -0.19
C HIS A 60 -8.58 34.84 1.28
N ALA A 61 -8.24 33.72 1.92
CA ALA A 61 -7.54 33.74 3.20
C ALA A 61 -6.09 34.20 2.95
N PHE A 62 -5.84 35.50 3.11
CA PHE A 62 -4.51 36.06 3.25
C PHE A 62 -4.24 36.28 4.73
N ASP A 63 -3.11 35.77 5.23
CA ASP A 63 -2.62 36.15 6.55
C ASP A 63 -2.18 37.62 6.55
N ALA A 64 -2.00 38.22 7.73
CA ALA A 64 -1.73 39.64 7.94
C ALA A 64 -0.51 40.24 7.19
N ASN A 65 0.25 39.41 6.45
CA ASN A 65 1.42 39.80 5.66
C ASN A 65 1.29 39.56 4.14
N GLY A 66 0.11 39.20 3.62
CA GLY A 66 -0.15 39.19 2.16
C GLY A 66 0.61 38.13 1.34
N SER A 67 1.30 37.19 1.98
CA SER A 67 1.84 36.00 1.32
C SER A 67 0.72 34.97 1.12
N PRO A 68 0.74 34.15 0.05
CA PRO A 68 -0.10 32.96 0.00
C PRO A 68 0.27 32.11 1.21
N SER A 69 -0.60 32.07 2.20
CA SER A 69 -0.52 31.13 3.30
C SER A 69 -0.65 29.76 2.65
N MET A 70 0.44 29.02 2.58
CA MET A 70 0.41 27.59 2.31
C MET A 70 -0.32 26.97 3.51
N THR A 71 -1.64 27.07 3.50
CA THR A 71 -2.49 26.26 4.35
C THR A 71 -2.11 24.83 4.05
N LYS A 72 -1.37 24.21 4.97
CA LYS A 72 -1.17 22.77 5.04
C LYS A 72 -2.56 22.16 4.97
N GLU A 73 -2.95 21.66 3.81
CA GLU A 73 -4.21 20.97 3.58
C GLU A 73 -4.38 19.95 4.72
N LEU A 74 -5.31 20.23 5.62
CA LEU A 74 -5.58 19.48 6.86
C LEU A 74 -6.44 18.24 6.56
N GLY A 75 -6.13 17.51 5.48
CA GLY A 75 -7.01 16.47 4.93
C GLY A 75 -6.33 15.20 4.41
N GLY A 76 -5.03 15.02 4.60
CA GLY A 76 -4.31 13.82 4.15
C GLY A 76 -4.38 12.66 5.15
N ARG A 77 -4.41 11.41 4.65
CA ARG A 77 -4.22 10.20 5.48
C ARG A 77 -2.74 10.06 5.86
N VAL A 78 -2.36 10.77 6.92
CA VAL A 78 -0.96 10.85 7.39
C VAL A 78 -0.80 10.21 8.76
N GLY A 79 0.27 9.46 8.94
CA GLY A 79 0.71 8.93 10.23
C GLY A 79 2.15 9.31 10.52
N GLU A 80 2.46 9.67 11.76
CA GLU A 80 3.80 10.08 12.20
C GLU A 80 4.15 9.38 13.51
N VAL A 81 5.32 8.74 13.55
CA VAL A 81 5.80 8.00 14.70
C VAL A 81 7.23 8.42 15.02
N LYS A 82 7.48 8.70 16.30
CA LYS A 82 8.81 8.86 16.88
C LYS A 82 8.99 7.77 17.93
N ARG A 83 10.02 6.96 17.78
CA ARG A 83 10.35 5.85 18.66
C ARG A 83 11.81 5.95 19.06
N VAL A 84 12.08 5.89 20.36
CA VAL A 84 13.44 5.94 20.91
C VAL A 84 13.59 4.78 21.87
N THR A 85 14.62 3.96 21.64
CA THR A 85 15.03 2.84 22.49
C THR A 85 16.47 3.10 22.97
N LYS A 86 17.15 2.09 23.54
CA LYS A 86 18.59 2.22 23.85
C LYS A 86 19.44 1.96 22.62
N GLU A 87 18.90 1.17 21.70
CA GLU A 87 19.53 0.66 20.50
C GLU A 87 19.33 1.62 19.32
N THR A 88 18.15 2.27 19.23
CA THR A 88 17.74 3.06 18.07
C THR A 88 16.99 4.35 18.40
N ASN A 89 17.00 5.28 17.45
CA ASN A 89 16.14 6.45 17.38
C ASN A 89 15.54 6.53 15.97
N VAL A 90 14.23 6.35 15.87
CA VAL A 90 13.49 6.21 14.62
C VAL A 90 12.38 7.25 14.53
N HIS A 91 12.33 7.97 13.42
CA HIS A 91 11.23 8.83 13.01
C HIS A 91 10.70 8.37 11.66
N VAL A 92 9.38 8.19 11.58
CA VAL A 92 8.67 7.81 10.36
C VAL A 92 7.48 8.74 10.18
N GLU A 93 7.32 9.26 8.96
CA GLU A 93 6.10 9.94 8.51
C GLU A 93 5.65 9.28 7.19
N ILE A 94 4.38 8.89 7.11
CA ILE A 94 3.79 8.29 5.91
C ILE A 94 2.50 9.01 5.56
N ASN A 95 2.39 9.47 4.31
CA ASN A 95 1.15 9.93 3.70
C ASN A 95 0.65 8.88 2.69
N LEU A 96 -0.52 8.28 2.97
CA LEU A 96 -1.12 7.27 2.10
C LEU A 96 -1.73 7.84 0.81
N ASP A 97 -2.00 9.15 0.79
CA ASP A 97 -2.51 9.89 -0.37
C ASP A 97 -1.40 10.80 -0.91
N GLY A 98 -0.22 10.22 -1.10
CA GLY A 98 1.00 10.93 -1.46
C GLY A 98 1.23 11.07 -2.97
N ASN A 99 2.41 11.58 -3.30
CA ASN A 99 2.91 11.77 -4.65
C ASN A 99 4.20 10.95 -4.90
N ALA A 100 4.35 9.82 -4.20
CA ALA A 100 5.53 8.96 -4.30
C ALA A 100 6.85 9.62 -3.86
N VAL A 101 6.82 10.57 -2.93
CA VAL A 101 8.03 11.18 -2.36
C VAL A 101 8.72 10.20 -1.42
N ALA A 102 10.04 10.05 -1.55
CA ALA A 102 10.84 9.21 -0.67
C ALA A 102 12.02 10.01 -0.10
N GLU A 103 12.09 10.10 1.22
CA GLU A 103 13.23 10.68 1.94
C GLU A 103 13.63 9.74 3.08
N ASN A 104 14.41 8.72 2.71
CA ASN A 104 14.78 7.64 3.60
C ASN A 104 16.27 7.73 3.96
N ASN A 105 16.57 7.64 5.24
CA ASN A 105 17.92 7.56 5.78
C ASN A 105 17.88 6.72 7.06
N THR A 106 18.05 5.42 6.91
CA THR A 106 18.08 4.47 8.02
C THR A 106 19.48 4.15 8.52
N GLY A 107 20.51 4.49 7.72
CA GLY A 107 21.87 4.00 7.90
C GLY A 107 22.12 2.60 7.31
N ILE A 108 21.09 1.97 6.72
CA ILE A 108 21.14 0.67 6.06
C ILE A 108 20.77 0.87 4.58
N PRO A 109 21.75 0.97 3.65
CA PRO A 109 21.48 1.41 2.27
C PRO A 109 20.48 0.54 1.49
N PHE A 110 20.47 -0.77 1.73
CA PHE A 110 19.52 -1.67 1.05
C PHE A 110 18.10 -1.51 1.58
N LEU A 111 17.93 -1.25 2.88
CA LEU A 111 16.63 -0.95 3.47
C LEU A 111 16.10 0.38 2.92
N ASP A 112 16.94 1.42 2.82
CA ASP A 112 16.58 2.70 2.20
C ASP A 112 16.05 2.47 0.77
N HIS A 113 16.75 1.65 -0.02
CA HIS A 113 16.30 1.28 -1.36
C HIS A 113 14.93 0.58 -1.36
N MET A 114 14.66 -0.33 -0.42
CA MET A 114 13.34 -0.99 -0.31
C MET A 114 12.23 -0.01 0.09
N LEU A 115 12.53 0.97 0.94
CA LEU A 115 11.58 2.02 1.31
C LEU A 115 11.26 2.96 0.15
N ASP A 116 12.23 3.23 -0.73
CA ASP A 116 12.01 3.98 -1.97
C ASP A 116 11.05 3.21 -2.92
N GLN A 117 11.17 1.88 -2.99
CA GLN A 117 10.23 1.05 -3.75
C GLN A 117 8.83 1.07 -3.13
N LEU A 118 8.72 1.06 -1.80
CA LEU A 118 7.44 1.19 -1.11
C LEU A 118 6.74 2.51 -1.44
N ALA A 119 7.48 3.62 -1.43
CA ALA A 119 6.94 4.94 -1.78
C ALA A 119 6.47 5.00 -3.24
N SER A 120 7.32 4.59 -4.17
CA SER A 120 7.07 4.69 -5.61
C SER A 120 5.95 3.77 -6.11
N HIS A 121 5.90 2.52 -5.64
CA HIS A 121 4.85 1.58 -6.05
C HIS A 121 3.57 1.70 -5.21
N GLY A 122 3.65 2.19 -3.98
CA GLY A 122 2.49 2.48 -3.13
C GLY A 122 1.82 3.81 -3.43
N LEU A 123 2.50 4.71 -4.15
CA LEU A 123 2.12 6.13 -4.29
C LEU A 123 2.01 6.84 -2.93
N PHE A 124 2.87 6.46 -1.99
CA PHE A 124 2.94 7.06 -0.67
C PHE A 124 4.03 8.11 -0.63
N ASP A 125 3.87 9.15 0.19
CA ASP A 125 5.03 9.90 0.65
C ASP A 125 5.59 9.19 1.88
N VAL A 126 6.86 8.82 1.85
CA VAL A 126 7.55 8.03 2.88
C VAL A 126 8.80 8.79 3.31
N HIS A 127 8.81 9.22 4.57
CA HIS A 127 9.96 9.85 5.20
C HIS A 127 10.40 8.98 6.37
N VAL A 128 11.62 8.45 6.31
CA VAL A 128 12.19 7.63 7.37
C VAL A 128 13.56 8.18 7.76
N LYS A 129 13.74 8.47 9.05
CA LYS A 129 15.04 8.80 9.63
C LYS A 129 15.30 7.85 10.78
N ALA A 130 16.36 7.05 10.68
CA ALA A 130 16.80 6.20 11.77
C ALA A 130 18.27 6.42 12.09
N THR A 131 18.60 6.24 13.36
CA THR A 131 19.97 6.11 13.83
C THR A 131 19.97 4.98 14.84
N GLY A 132 20.74 3.93 14.58
CA GLY A 132 20.87 2.81 15.49
C GLY A 132 22.27 2.23 15.53
N ASP A 133 22.41 1.12 16.23
CA ASP A 133 23.65 0.40 16.49
C ASP A 133 24.11 -0.48 15.32
N THR A 134 24.06 0.02 14.08
CA THR A 134 24.41 -0.73 12.84
C THR A 134 25.86 -1.23 12.77
N HIS A 135 26.70 -0.83 13.72
CA HIS A 135 28.05 -1.37 13.90
C HIS A 135 28.07 -2.75 14.57
N ILE A 136 26.95 -3.15 15.20
CA ILE A 136 26.72 -4.50 15.73
C ILE A 136 26.19 -5.38 14.59
N ASP A 137 24.99 -5.06 14.10
CA ASP A 137 24.36 -5.60 12.90
C ASP A 137 23.14 -4.74 12.47
N ASP A 138 22.43 -5.15 11.42
CA ASP A 138 21.28 -4.42 10.89
C ASP A 138 19.97 -4.68 11.66
N HIS A 139 19.95 -5.61 12.62
CA HIS A 139 18.74 -6.21 13.17
C HIS A 139 17.85 -5.19 13.90
N HIS A 140 18.40 -4.51 14.92
CA HIS A 140 17.62 -3.60 15.74
C HIS A 140 17.08 -2.41 14.93
N THR A 141 17.93 -1.83 14.08
CA THR A 141 17.54 -0.68 13.25
C THR A 141 16.45 -1.07 12.26
N ASN A 142 16.59 -2.21 11.58
CA ASN A 142 15.59 -2.71 10.64
C ASN A 142 14.26 -3.05 11.33
N GLU A 143 14.29 -3.73 12.48
CA GLU A 143 13.09 -4.07 13.27
C GLU A 143 12.36 -2.80 13.75
N ASP A 144 13.08 -1.87 14.39
CA ASP A 144 12.45 -0.66 14.94
C ASP A 144 11.90 0.26 13.85
N VAL A 145 12.53 0.31 12.67
CA VAL A 145 11.99 0.96 11.47
C VAL A 145 10.69 0.29 11.02
N ALA A 146 10.65 -1.05 10.92
CA ALA A 146 9.45 -1.78 10.53
C ALA A 146 8.29 -1.57 11.53
N LEU A 147 8.58 -1.57 12.84
CA LEU A 147 7.61 -1.28 13.89
C LEU A 147 7.05 0.14 13.79
N ALA A 148 7.91 1.13 13.52
CA ALA A 148 7.50 2.52 13.34
C ALA A 148 6.65 2.71 12.08
N ILE A 149 7.03 2.10 10.95
CA ILE A 149 6.26 2.09 9.71
C ILE A 149 4.87 1.47 9.93
N GLY A 150 4.80 0.28 10.52
CA GLY A 150 3.53 -0.37 10.80
C GLY A 150 2.61 0.49 11.67
N THR A 151 3.18 1.17 12.67
CA THR A 151 2.44 2.09 13.54
C THR A 151 1.97 3.34 12.79
N ALA A 152 2.81 3.95 11.94
CA ALA A 152 2.46 5.10 11.13
C ALA A 152 1.35 4.75 10.12
N LEU A 153 1.43 3.60 9.45
CA LEU A 153 0.38 3.11 8.57
C LEU A 153 -0.97 2.93 9.30
N LEU A 154 -0.95 2.39 10.53
CA LEU A 154 -2.17 2.24 11.33
C LEU A 154 -2.80 3.60 11.69
N GLN A 155 -1.97 4.60 12.03
CA GLN A 155 -2.46 5.96 12.27
C GLN A 155 -3.06 6.57 10.99
N ALA A 156 -2.35 6.47 9.87
CA ALA A 156 -2.78 7.01 8.58
C ALA A 156 -4.09 6.37 8.07
N LEU A 157 -4.31 5.08 8.35
CA LEU A 157 -5.53 4.36 7.99
C LEU A 157 -6.78 4.81 8.78
N GLY A 158 -6.61 5.46 9.94
CA GLY A 158 -7.70 5.98 10.75
C GLY A 158 -8.76 4.93 11.11
N ASP A 159 -10.03 5.27 10.88
CA ASP A 159 -11.17 4.39 11.21
C ASP A 159 -11.41 3.28 10.18
N ARG A 160 -10.65 3.26 9.08
CA ARG A 160 -10.68 2.27 7.99
C ARG A 160 -12.03 2.14 7.30
N LYS A 161 -12.90 3.17 7.35
CA LYS A 161 -14.16 3.17 6.60
C LYS A 161 -13.95 3.63 5.16
N GLY A 162 -14.72 3.05 4.25
CA GLY A 162 -14.74 3.47 2.84
C GLY A 162 -13.51 3.09 2.01
N ILE A 163 -12.59 2.28 2.56
CA ILE A 163 -11.39 1.81 1.83
C ILE A 163 -11.63 0.47 1.15
N ASN A 164 -10.82 0.18 0.12
CA ASN A 164 -10.63 -1.19 -0.35
C ASN A 164 -9.90 -1.98 0.74
N ARG A 165 -10.68 -2.74 1.53
CA ARG A 165 -10.14 -3.50 2.67
C ARG A 165 -9.20 -4.63 2.24
N PHE A 166 -9.52 -5.28 1.14
CA PHE A 166 -8.74 -6.37 0.55
C PHE A 166 -8.05 -5.86 -0.70
N GLY A 167 -6.80 -6.28 -0.89
CA GLY A 167 -6.05 -6.01 -2.11
C GLY A 167 -5.00 -7.07 -2.34
N ASP A 168 -4.60 -7.25 -3.59
CA ASP A 168 -3.49 -8.10 -3.96
C ASP A 168 -2.64 -7.42 -5.03
N PHE A 169 -1.38 -7.81 -5.12
CA PHE A 169 -0.44 -7.29 -6.09
C PHE A 169 0.60 -8.35 -6.47
N SER A 170 0.93 -8.42 -7.76
CA SER A 170 2.01 -9.26 -8.26
C SER A 170 3.07 -8.40 -8.94
N ALA A 171 4.31 -8.55 -8.49
CA ALA A 171 5.47 -7.83 -9.01
C ALA A 171 6.50 -8.84 -9.55
N PRO A 172 6.72 -8.87 -10.88
CA PRO A 172 7.86 -9.56 -11.45
C PRO A 172 9.11 -8.67 -11.43
N LEU A 173 10.27 -9.27 -11.19
CA LEU A 173 11.59 -8.65 -11.39
C LEU A 173 12.52 -9.72 -11.93
N ASP A 174 12.92 -9.60 -13.20
CA ASP A 174 13.63 -10.63 -13.96
C ASP A 174 12.94 -12.00 -13.86
N GLU A 175 13.63 -13.06 -13.38
CA GLU A 175 13.05 -14.39 -13.17
C GLU A 175 12.21 -14.52 -11.89
N ALA A 176 12.28 -13.54 -10.99
CA ALA A 176 11.56 -13.57 -9.73
C ALA A 176 10.12 -13.05 -9.88
N LEU A 177 9.20 -13.67 -9.14
CA LEU A 177 7.80 -13.23 -9.04
C LEU A 177 7.37 -13.24 -7.58
N ILE A 178 6.94 -12.09 -7.08
CA ILE A 178 6.30 -11.96 -5.77
C ILE A 178 4.81 -11.70 -5.96
N HIS A 179 3.99 -12.37 -5.16
CA HIS A 179 2.57 -12.06 -5.02
C HIS A 179 2.27 -11.74 -3.55
N VAL A 180 1.62 -10.61 -3.31
CA VAL A 180 1.19 -10.16 -1.98
C VAL A 180 -0.33 -10.09 -1.95
N SER A 181 -0.96 -10.67 -0.94
CA SER A 181 -2.39 -10.48 -0.61
C SER A 181 -2.52 -9.81 0.75
N LEU A 182 -3.38 -8.81 0.85
CA LEU A 182 -3.53 -7.93 2.01
C LEU A 182 -4.97 -7.86 2.51
N ASP A 183 -5.20 -8.07 3.81
CA ASP A 183 -6.45 -7.72 4.52
C ASP A 183 -6.19 -6.69 5.62
N LEU A 184 -6.78 -5.50 5.47
CA LEU A 184 -6.77 -4.41 6.47
C LEU A 184 -7.78 -4.67 7.63
N SER A 185 -7.77 -5.88 8.18
CA SER A 185 -8.74 -6.39 9.16
C SER A 185 -8.63 -5.86 10.58
N GLY A 186 -7.48 -5.29 10.94
CA GLY A 186 -7.13 -5.03 12.34
C GLY A 186 -6.68 -6.24 13.17
N ARG A 187 -6.60 -7.44 12.57
CA ARG A 187 -5.99 -8.62 13.21
C ARG A 187 -4.57 -8.80 12.68
N PRO A 188 -3.51 -8.73 13.52
CA PRO A 188 -2.14 -8.87 13.04
C PRO A 188 -1.86 -10.33 12.64
N HIS A 189 -1.37 -10.53 11.42
CA HIS A 189 -0.96 -11.83 10.89
C HIS A 189 0.04 -11.64 9.73
N LEU A 190 1.08 -12.45 9.68
CA LEU A 190 2.03 -12.50 8.57
C LEU A 190 2.21 -13.96 8.15
N GLY A 191 1.91 -14.25 6.89
CA GLY A 191 2.27 -15.51 6.25
C GLY A 191 3.21 -15.22 5.09
N TYR A 192 4.41 -15.75 5.11
CA TYR A 192 5.36 -15.57 4.02
C TYR A 192 5.96 -16.91 3.63
N ASP A 193 6.17 -17.09 2.34
CA ASP A 193 6.83 -18.25 1.74
C ASP A 193 7.90 -17.73 0.77
N LEU A 194 8.93 -17.13 1.37
CA LEU A 194 10.07 -16.54 0.66
C LEU A 194 11.25 -17.50 0.73
N HIS A 195 11.74 -17.90 -0.44
CA HIS A 195 12.99 -18.65 -0.56
C HIS A 195 14.09 -17.70 -1.03
N ILE A 196 14.88 -17.20 -0.09
CA ILE A 196 16.00 -16.31 -0.39
C ILE A 196 17.28 -17.16 -0.37
N PRO A 197 17.94 -17.40 -1.52
CA PRO A 197 19.02 -18.38 -1.64
C PRO A 197 20.38 -17.88 -1.13
N THR A 198 20.50 -16.59 -0.82
CA THR A 198 21.73 -15.96 -0.31
C THR A 198 21.51 -15.49 1.11
N GLU A 199 22.57 -15.44 1.92
CA GLU A 199 22.53 -14.91 3.29
C GLU A 199 22.61 -13.38 3.33
N ARG A 200 23.12 -12.75 2.26
CA ARG A 200 23.27 -11.28 2.18
C ARG A 200 22.98 -10.73 0.80
N VAL A 201 22.55 -9.46 0.77
CA VAL A 201 22.52 -8.60 -0.42
C VAL A 201 23.38 -7.36 -0.15
N GLY A 202 24.56 -7.28 -0.77
CA GLY A 202 25.57 -6.30 -0.37
C GLY A 202 25.98 -6.52 1.09
N THR A 203 25.75 -5.54 1.95
CA THR A 203 25.96 -5.67 3.39
C THR A 203 24.70 -6.03 4.15
N TYR A 204 23.52 -6.11 3.54
CA TYR A 204 22.26 -6.38 4.23
C TYR A 204 22.09 -7.87 4.51
N ASP A 205 21.74 -8.23 5.75
CA ASP A 205 21.43 -9.60 6.13
C ASP A 205 20.03 -10.00 5.65
N THR A 206 19.89 -11.07 4.87
CA THR A 206 18.58 -11.46 4.33
C THR A 206 17.67 -12.11 5.37
N GLN A 207 18.19 -12.48 6.55
CA GLN A 207 17.38 -13.06 7.62
C GLN A 207 16.48 -12.02 8.30
N VAL A 208 16.75 -10.73 8.12
CA VAL A 208 15.95 -9.64 8.67
C VAL A 208 14.94 -9.06 7.67
N PHE A 209 14.76 -9.70 6.51
CA PHE A 209 13.82 -9.27 5.47
C PHE A 209 12.33 -9.43 5.86
#